data_AF-A0AAD9N6I2-F1
#
_entry.id   AF-A0AAD9N6I2-F1
#
_cell.length_a   1.000
_cell.length_b   1.000
_cell.length_c   1.000
_cell.angle_alpha   90.00
_cell.angle_beta   90.00
_cell.angle_gamma   90.00
#
_symmetry.space_group_name_H-M   'P 1'
#
loop_
_entity.id
_entity.type
_entity.pdbx_description
1 polymer ?
#
loop_
_entity_poly.entity_id
_entity_poly.type
_entity_poly.pdbx_seq_one_letter_code
_entity_poly.pdbx_strand_id
1 'polypeptide(L)'
;MYGLSLKLCVQQFKYIPVSDAAGVRLVVHDQTSMPFPEDDGVSSAPGSKTFVGVRRHETTRIDQPYGKCATYTTEENVARNAFVSDVPTVGYSAQIKHYCLTQQKETQEMCSY
;
A
#
# COMPACT_ATOMS: atom_id res chain seq x y z
N MET A 1 9.65 21.31 17.98
CA MET A 1 8.66 20.28 17.63
C MET A 1 9.28 19.41 16.55
N TYR A 2 9.56 18.14 16.84
CA TYR A 2 10.29 17.23 15.95
C TYR A 2 9.28 16.37 15.20
N GLY A 3 9.38 16.31 13.87
CA GLY A 3 8.45 15.58 13.01
C GLY A 3 8.81 15.79 11.55
N LEU A 4 8.11 15.10 10.64
CA LEU A 4 8.33 15.23 9.21
C LEU A 4 7.62 16.50 8.70
N SER A 5 8.39 17.42 8.13
CA SER A 5 7.88 18.64 7.49
C SER A 5 8.24 18.63 6.01
N LEU A 6 7.25 18.56 5.14
CA LEU A 6 7.41 18.51 3.69
C LEU A 6 6.83 19.76 3.02
N LYS A 7 7.47 20.21 1.95
CA LYS A 7 6.92 21.19 1.01
C LYS A 7 6.87 20.54 -0.36
N LEU A 8 5.66 20.26 -0.85
CA LEU A 8 5.42 19.55 -2.10
C LEU A 8 5.01 20.54 -3.19
N CYS A 9 5.51 20.32 -4.41
CA CYS A 9 5.19 21.14 -5.58
C CYS A 9 4.37 20.30 -6.58
N VAL A 10 3.08 20.64 -6.75
CA VAL A 10 2.17 19.91 -7.64
C VAL A 10 2.00 20.70 -8.94
N GLN A 11 2.58 20.18 -10.04
CA GLN A 11 2.50 20.80 -11.37
C GLN A 11 1.22 20.38 -12.11
N GLN A 12 0.07 20.95 -11.73
CA GLN A 12 -1.25 20.59 -12.27
C GLN A 12 -1.33 20.69 -13.80
N PHE A 13 -0.60 21.62 -14.42
CA PHE A 13 -0.56 21.79 -15.87
C PHE A 13 0.10 20.62 -16.64
N LYS A 14 0.83 19.74 -15.95
CA LYS A 14 1.42 18.52 -16.53
C LYS A 14 0.58 17.27 -16.26
N TYR A 15 -0.61 17.43 -15.70
CA TYR A 15 -1.46 16.28 -15.43
C TYR A 15 -1.98 15.70 -16.74
N ILE A 16 -2.09 14.37 -16.78
CA ILE A 16 -2.71 13.67 -17.91
C ILE A 16 -4.22 13.93 -17.89
N PRO A 17 -4.90 14.01 -19.05
CA PRO A 17 -6.32 14.35 -19.14
C PRO A 17 -7.29 13.42 -18.37
N VAL A 18 -6.83 12.21 -18.02
CA VAL A 18 -7.62 11.22 -17.24
C VAL A 18 -7.54 11.44 -15.72
N SER A 19 -6.82 12.45 -15.25
CA SER A 19 -6.67 12.73 -13.83
C SER A 19 -7.92 13.41 -13.27
N ASP A 20 -8.63 12.75 -12.37
CA ASP A 20 -9.88 13.25 -11.79
C ASP A 20 -9.67 14.33 -10.70
N ALA A 21 -8.52 14.30 -10.01
CA ALA A 21 -8.24 15.22 -8.91
C ALA A 21 -6.78 15.69 -8.88
N ALA A 22 -6.58 16.92 -8.38
CA ALA A 22 -5.26 17.52 -8.17
C ALA A 22 -4.83 17.48 -6.71
N GLY A 23 -3.64 16.96 -6.44
CA GLY A 23 -3.09 16.91 -5.08
C GLY A 23 -2.06 15.81 -4.89
N VAL A 24 -1.91 15.38 -3.65
CA VAL A 24 -1.02 14.29 -3.25
C VAL A 24 -1.79 13.29 -2.39
N ARG A 25 -1.51 12.00 -2.55
CA ARG A 25 -1.95 10.93 -1.64
C ARG A 25 -0.79 10.56 -0.73
N LEU A 26 -1.06 10.46 0.56
CA LEU A 26 -0.09 10.16 1.61
C LEU A 26 -0.50 8.87 2.31
N VAL A 27 0.43 7.94 2.50
CA VAL A 27 0.20 6.70 3.27
C VAL A 27 1.22 6.64 4.39
N VAL A 28 0.77 6.25 5.58
CA VAL A 28 1.64 5.91 6.70
C VAL A 28 1.55 4.40 6.90
N HIS A 29 2.65 3.70 6.70
CA HIS A 29 2.71 2.24 6.77
C HIS A 29 3.97 1.77 7.50
N ASP A 30 4.03 0.47 7.80
CA ASP A 30 5.20 -0.17 8.40
C ASP A 30 6.34 -0.27 7.37
N GLN A 31 7.59 -0.23 7.80
CA GLN A 31 8.76 -0.26 6.93
C GLN A 31 8.84 -1.53 6.06
N THR A 32 8.27 -2.63 6.53
CA THR A 32 8.25 -3.92 5.82
C THR A 32 6.92 -4.22 5.14
N SER A 33 5.91 -3.35 5.24
CA SER A 33 4.63 -3.57 4.55
C SER A 33 4.60 -2.84 3.23
N MET A 34 4.06 -3.47 2.19
CA MET A 34 3.77 -2.81 0.91
C MET A 34 2.72 -1.70 1.12
N PRO A 35 2.98 -0.45 0.71
CA PRO A 35 1.96 0.59 0.74
C PRO A 35 0.97 0.46 -0.42
N PHE A 36 -0.33 0.60 -0.12
CA PHE A 36 -1.42 0.66 -1.10
C PHE A 36 -2.15 2.01 -0.98
N PRO A 37 -1.69 3.07 -1.67
CA PRO A 37 -2.27 4.42 -1.56
C PRO A 37 -3.73 4.56 -2.00
N GLU A 38 -4.24 3.62 -2.76
CA GLU A 38 -5.63 3.50 -3.18
C GLU A 38 -6.55 3.11 -2.02
N ASP A 39 -6.07 2.30 -1.07
CA ASP A 39 -6.86 1.78 0.05
C ASP A 39 -6.72 2.67 1.29
N ASP A 40 -5.48 2.92 1.72
CA ASP A 40 -5.16 3.56 3.00
C ASP A 40 -4.68 5.02 2.85
N GLY A 41 -4.71 5.57 1.63
CA GLY A 41 -4.18 6.88 1.33
C GLY A 41 -5.05 8.05 1.80
N VAL A 42 -4.42 9.04 2.42
CA VAL A 42 -5.01 10.33 2.76
C VAL A 42 -4.66 11.36 1.70
N SER A 43 -5.67 12.00 1.12
CA SER A 43 -5.49 13.05 0.12
C SER A 43 -5.24 14.42 0.76
N SER A 44 -4.31 15.19 0.20
CA SER A 44 -4.06 16.58 0.57
C SER A 44 -4.12 17.49 -0.65
N ALA A 45 -4.91 18.55 -0.55
CA ALA A 45 -5.09 19.53 -1.61
C ALA A 45 -3.84 20.44 -1.76
N PRO A 46 -3.48 20.83 -2.99
CA PRO A 46 -2.41 21.80 -3.23
C PRO A 46 -2.78 23.18 -2.67
N GLY A 47 -1.78 23.99 -2.33
CA GLY A 47 -1.99 25.35 -1.79
C GLY A 47 -2.47 25.40 -0.33
N SER A 48 -2.74 24.26 0.29
CA SER A 48 -3.13 24.14 1.70
C SER A 48 -1.95 23.69 2.58
N LYS A 49 -2.05 23.94 3.89
CA LYS A 49 -1.17 23.33 4.90
C LYS A 49 -1.95 22.25 5.63
N THR A 50 -1.54 21.01 5.46
CA THR A 50 -2.18 19.84 6.07
C THR A 50 -1.33 19.34 7.24
N PHE A 51 -1.97 19.15 8.40
CA PHE A 51 -1.34 18.57 9.58
C PHE A 51 -1.89 17.16 9.79
N VAL A 52 -1.01 16.17 9.86
CA VAL A 52 -1.38 14.76 10.07
C VAL A 52 -0.78 14.29 11.39
N GLY A 53 -1.63 14.02 12.37
CA GLY A 53 -1.24 13.39 13.62
C GLY A 53 -1.29 11.86 13.48
N VAL A 54 -0.22 11.17 13.86
CA VAL A 54 -0.14 9.71 13.76
C VAL A 54 -0.15 9.10 15.16
N ARG A 55 -0.96 8.05 15.36
CA ARG A 55 -0.95 7.22 16.56
C ARG A 55 -0.70 5.77 16.15
N ARG A 56 0.34 5.15 16.72
CA ARG A 56 0.61 3.73 16.49
C ARG A 56 -0.34 2.87 17.33
N HIS A 57 -1.01 1.92 16.68
CA HIS A 57 -1.77 0.86 17.32
C HIS A 57 -1.22 -0.48 16.85
N GLU A 58 -0.91 -1.36 17.79
CA GLU A 58 -0.32 -2.66 17.52
C GLU A 58 -1.21 -3.74 18.12
N THR A 59 -1.54 -4.76 17.33
CA THR A 59 -2.36 -5.90 17.75
C THR A 59 -1.60 -7.17 17.46
N THR A 60 -1.33 -7.95 18.50
CA THR A 60 -0.78 -9.29 18.38
C THR A 60 -1.91 -10.31 18.45
N ARG A 61 -1.90 -11.27 17.52
CA ARG A 61 -2.88 -12.37 17.48
C ARG A 61 -2.20 -13.65 17.96
N ILE A 62 -2.93 -14.41 18.76
CA ILE A 62 -2.53 -15.78 19.12
C ILE A 62 -2.91 -16.74 18.00
N ASP A 63 -2.04 -17.70 17.74
CA ASP A 63 -2.23 -18.67 16.67
C ASP A 63 -3.14 -19.84 17.11
N GLN A 64 -3.04 -20.99 16.47
CA GLN A 64 -3.89 -22.15 16.75
C GLN A 64 -3.84 -22.57 18.23
N PRO A 65 -4.99 -22.97 18.82
CA PRO A 65 -6.31 -23.19 18.20
C PRO A 65 -7.20 -21.93 18.06
N TYR A 66 -6.73 -20.76 18.49
CA TYR A 66 -7.55 -19.55 18.62
C TYR A 66 -7.54 -18.64 17.39
N GLY A 67 -6.57 -18.86 16.49
CA GLY A 67 -6.43 -18.14 15.23
C GLY A 67 -5.86 -19.02 14.13
N LYS A 68 -5.94 -18.52 12.89
CA LYS A 68 -5.21 -19.06 11.74
C LYS A 68 -4.34 -17.93 11.20
N CYS A 69 -3.29 -17.60 11.94
CA CYS A 69 -2.33 -16.60 11.49
C CYS A 69 -1.28 -17.28 10.62
N ALA A 70 -0.99 -16.68 9.46
CA ALA A 70 0.12 -17.13 8.64
C ALA A 70 1.37 -16.35 9.03
N THR A 71 2.42 -17.05 9.43
CA THR A 71 3.76 -16.49 9.58
C THR A 71 4.64 -17.19 8.56
N TYR A 72 5.24 -16.43 7.67
CA TYR A 72 6.09 -16.97 6.62
C TYR A 72 7.55 -16.74 6.96
N THR A 73 8.38 -17.74 6.69
CA THR A 73 9.83 -17.52 6.65
C THR A 73 10.20 -16.61 5.49
N THR A 74 11.43 -16.08 5.48
CA THR A 74 11.92 -15.25 4.37
C THR A 74 11.81 -16.00 3.03
N GLU A 75 12.17 -17.28 3.01
CA GLU A 75 12.10 -18.12 1.81
C GLU A 75 10.66 -18.30 1.32
N GLU A 76 9.72 -18.56 2.24
CA GLU A 76 8.31 -18.68 1.90
C GLU A 76 7.70 -17.36 1.43
N ASN A 77 8.10 -16.25 2.03
CA ASN A 77 7.68 -14.92 1.59
C ASN A 77 8.17 -14.66 0.16
N VAL A 78 9.45 -14.92 -0.14
CA VAL A 78 10.00 -14.79 -1.51
C VAL A 78 9.23 -15.66 -2.51
N ALA A 79 8.86 -16.89 -2.13
CA ALA A 79 8.16 -17.81 -3.02
C ALA A 79 6.68 -17.45 -3.28
N ARG A 80 6.00 -16.77 -2.34
CA ARG A 80 4.54 -16.54 -2.39
C ARG A 80 4.14 -15.08 -2.58
N ASN A 81 5.01 -14.14 -2.21
CA ASN A 81 4.69 -12.73 -2.23
C ASN A 81 5.10 -12.12 -3.56
N ALA A 82 4.09 -11.71 -4.33
CA ALA A 82 4.27 -11.13 -5.65
C ALA A 82 5.05 -9.81 -5.67
N PHE A 83 5.10 -9.09 -4.55
CA PHE A 83 5.75 -7.77 -4.48
C PHE A 83 7.26 -7.86 -4.19
N VAL A 84 7.78 -9.04 -3.88
CA VAL A 84 9.20 -9.21 -3.52
C VAL A 84 10.13 -8.93 -4.71
N SER A 85 9.67 -9.12 -5.95
CA SER A 85 10.46 -8.78 -7.15
C SER A 85 10.74 -7.28 -7.26
N ASP A 86 9.77 -6.45 -6.88
CA ASP A 86 9.85 -5.00 -7.04
C ASP A 86 10.39 -4.33 -5.78
N VAL A 87 10.05 -4.87 -4.61
CA VAL A 87 10.47 -4.35 -3.30
C VAL A 87 10.94 -5.51 -2.41
N PRO A 88 12.24 -5.86 -2.43
CA PRO A 88 12.75 -7.07 -1.76
C PRO A 88 12.57 -7.10 -0.24
N THR A 89 12.33 -5.93 0.38
CA THR A 89 12.18 -5.78 1.83
C THR A 89 10.74 -5.95 2.31
N VAL A 90 9.77 -6.17 1.41
CA VAL A 90 8.36 -6.30 1.80
C VAL A 90 8.06 -7.69 2.34
N GLY A 91 7.51 -7.71 3.55
CA GLY A 91 6.91 -8.87 4.17
C GLY A 91 5.48 -9.10 3.69
N TYR A 92 4.91 -10.21 4.15
CA TYR A 92 3.54 -10.56 3.88
C TYR A 92 2.56 -9.59 4.54
N SER A 93 1.52 -9.19 3.80
CA SER A 93 0.37 -8.43 4.32
C SER A 93 -0.94 -9.07 3.84
N ALA A 94 -1.98 -8.98 4.67
CA ALA A 94 -3.32 -9.42 4.30
C ALA A 94 -3.94 -8.61 3.14
N GLN A 95 -3.33 -7.49 2.76
CA GLN A 95 -3.72 -6.63 1.64
C GLN A 95 -3.32 -7.20 0.26
N ILE A 96 -2.68 -8.39 0.20
CA ILE A 96 -2.40 -9.15 -1.04
C ILE A 96 -3.65 -9.45 -1.89
N LYS A 97 -4.86 -9.17 -1.39
CA LYS A 97 -6.12 -9.28 -2.16
C LYS A 97 -6.03 -8.64 -3.55
N HIS A 98 -5.35 -7.51 -3.71
CA HIS A 98 -5.14 -6.87 -5.02
C HIS A 98 -4.40 -7.79 -6.01
N TYR A 99 -3.37 -8.52 -5.56
CA TYR A 99 -2.63 -9.46 -6.39
C TYR A 99 -3.46 -10.67 -6.82
N CYS A 100 -4.27 -11.25 -5.91
CA CYS A 100 -5.14 -12.37 -6.30
C CYS A 100 -6.17 -11.95 -7.34
N LEU A 101 -6.70 -10.72 -7.23
CA LEU A 101 -7.64 -10.18 -8.20
C LEU A 101 -6.99 -9.89 -9.56
N THR A 102 -5.73 -9.44 -9.61
CA THR A 102 -5.03 -9.24 -10.89
C THR A 102 -4.72 -10.56 -11.59
N GLN A 103 -4.26 -11.59 -10.87
CA GLN A 103 -4.03 -12.93 -11.44
C GLN A 103 -5.31 -13.58 -11.96
N GLN A 104 -6.44 -13.41 -11.25
CA GLN A 104 -7.75 -13.86 -11.72
C GLN A 104 -8.21 -13.10 -12.97
N LYS A 105 -7.94 -11.79 -13.05
CA LYS A 105 -8.24 -10.99 -14.24
C LYS A 105 -7.36 -11.36 -15.43
N GLU A 106 -6.07 -11.57 -15.24
CA GLU A 106 -5.14 -12.03 -16.31
C GLU A 106 -5.56 -13.39 -16.88
N THR A 107 -6.05 -14.31 -16.04
CA THR A 107 -6.58 -15.60 -16.51
C THR A 107 -7.95 -15.49 -17.19
N GLN A 108 -8.72 -14.44 -16.92
CA GLN A 108 -10.05 -14.21 -17.51
C GLN A 108 -10.00 -13.35 -18.79
N GLU A 109 -9.05 -12.40 -18.88
CA GLU A 109 -8.76 -11.59 -20.08
C GLU A 109 -8.08 -12.41 -21.19
N MET A 110 -7.47 -13.56 -20.86
CA MET A 110 -6.99 -14.55 -21.84
C MET A 110 -8.13 -15.35 -22.52
N CYS A 111 -9.39 -15.13 -22.13
CA CYS A 111 -10.58 -15.75 -22.74
C CYS A 111 -11.52 -14.75 -23.43
N SER A 112 -11.05 -13.54 -23.80
CA SER A 112 -11.79 -12.65 -24.70
C SER A 112 -10.95 -12.23 -25.90
N TYR A 113 -10.84 -13.14 -26.87
CA TYR A 113 -10.80 -12.85 -28.30
C TYR A 113 -11.53 -13.97 -29.05
#